data_AF-A0A967JG95-F1
#
_entry.id   AF-A0A967JG95-F1
#
_cell.length_a   1.000
_cell.length_b   1.000
_cell.length_c   1.000
_cell.angle_alpha   90.00
_cell.angle_beta   90.00
_cell.angle_gamma   90.00
#
_symmetry.space_group_name_H-M   'P 1'
#
loop_
_entity.id
_entity.type
_entity.pdbx_description
1 polymer ?
#
loop_
_entity_poly.entity_id
_entity_poly.type
_entity_poly.pdbx_seq_one_letter_code
_entity_poly.pdbx_strand_id
1 'polypeptide(L)'
;LFGSANHDEAVFSDAEGLDIGRSGNDHIAFGGGIHYCVGAPLAKVELEAAYGVFARRVAEFELAEGDLPRVPSLVFRGVRSLP
;
A
#
# COMPACT_ATOMS: atom_id res chain seq x y z
N LEU A 1 5.28 5.26 12.11
CA LEU A 1 6.48 5.95 11.56
C LEU A 1 6.51 5.91 10.04
N PHE A 2 6.63 4.75 9.38
CA PHE A 2 6.70 4.67 7.91
C PHE A 2 5.51 5.30 7.20
N GLY A 3 4.29 5.08 7.72
CA GLY A 3 3.10 5.73 7.17
C GLY A 3 3.13 7.26 7.23
N SER A 4 3.77 7.87 8.23
CA SER A 4 3.91 9.34 8.26
C SER A 4 4.94 9.82 7.25
N ALA A 5 6.06 9.13 7.10
CA ALA A 5 7.09 9.50 6.12
C ALA A 5 6.60 9.35 4.67
N ASN A 6 5.80 8.31 4.40
CA ASN A 6 5.20 8.11 3.06
C ASN A 6 4.06 9.09 2.75
N HIS A 7 3.66 9.91 3.73
CA HIS A 7 2.67 10.97 3.60
C HIS A 7 3.29 12.37 3.86
N ASP A 8 4.62 12.48 3.83
CA ASP A 8 5.32 13.75 4.05
C ASP A 8 5.23 14.64 2.79
N GLU A 9 4.55 15.78 2.91
CA GLU A 9 4.37 16.76 1.82
C GLU A 9 5.68 17.43 1.37
N ALA A 10 6.74 17.38 2.18
CA ALA A 10 8.06 17.85 1.78
C ALA A 10 8.73 16.92 0.74
N VAL A 11 8.30 15.66 0.66
CA VAL A 11 8.84 14.64 -0.26
C VAL A 11 7.84 14.33 -1.38
N PHE A 12 6.56 14.23 -1.04
CA PHE A 12 5.50 13.85 -1.97
C PHE A 12 4.50 15.00 -2.14
N SER A 13 4.49 15.63 -3.32
CA SER A 13 3.40 16.55 -3.67
C SER A 13 2.07 15.80 -3.72
N ASP A 14 1.01 16.36 -3.11
CA ASP A 14 -0.27 15.67 -2.93
C ASP A 14 -0.08 14.30 -2.24
N ALA A 15 0.48 14.32 -1.03
CA ALA A 15 0.88 13.11 -0.30
C ALA A 15 -0.31 12.23 0.13
N GLU A 16 -1.50 12.81 0.26
CA GLU A 16 -2.75 12.09 0.56
C GLU A 16 -3.43 11.52 -0.69
N GLY A 17 -3.12 12.06 -1.88
CA GLY A 17 -3.64 11.59 -3.15
C GLY A 17 -2.98 10.29 -3.61
N LEU A 18 -3.79 9.34 -4.09
CA LEU A 18 -3.29 8.13 -4.75
C LEU A 18 -3.08 8.41 -6.25
N ASP A 19 -1.85 8.72 -6.63
CA ASP A 19 -1.41 8.77 -8.03
C ASP A 19 -0.55 7.55 -8.36
N ILE A 20 -1.09 6.63 -9.18
CA ILE A 20 -0.37 5.42 -9.63
C ILE A 20 0.71 5.77 -10.68
N GLY A 21 0.55 6.89 -11.40
CA GLY A 21 1.46 7.35 -12.45
C GLY A 21 2.61 8.22 -11.95
N ARG A 22 2.68 8.49 -10.65
CA ARG A 22 3.71 9.35 -10.03
C ARG A 22 5.13 8.86 -10.37
N SER A 23 5.97 9.78 -10.82
CA SER A 23 7.41 9.55 -11.00
C SER A 23 8.18 9.89 -9.72
N GLY A 24 9.15 9.05 -9.32
CA GLY A 24 9.90 9.25 -8.08
C GLY A 24 9.09 8.82 -6.86
N ASN A 25 9.11 7.52 -6.56
CA ASN A 25 8.37 6.93 -5.45
C ASN A 25 9.34 6.42 -4.38
N ASP A 26 10.02 7.33 -3.70
CA ASP A 26 11.05 7.04 -2.69
C ASP A 26 10.42 6.67 -1.33
N HIS A 27 9.43 5.78 -1.37
CA HIS A 27 8.71 5.32 -0.19
C HIS A 27 9.60 4.42 0.68
N ILE A 28 9.37 4.46 2.00
CA ILE A 28 10.08 3.62 2.99
C ILE A 28 9.21 2.48 3.52
N ALA A 29 8.22 2.03 2.75
CA ALA A 29 7.30 0.96 3.17
C ALA A 29 8.01 -0.39 3.41
N PHE A 30 9.16 -0.62 2.76
CA PHE A 30 10.01 -1.80 2.97
C PHE A 30 11.15 -1.55 3.97
N GLY A 31 11.10 -0.46 4.74
CA GLY A 31 12.17 -0.04 5.63
C GLY A 31 13.40 0.47 4.87
N GLY A 32 14.57 0.42 5.52
CA GLY A 32 15.83 0.91 4.97
C GLY A 32 17.05 0.43 5.77
N GLY A 33 18.25 0.69 5.23
CA GLY A 33 19.51 0.29 5.85
C GLY A 33 19.71 -1.22 5.90
N ILE A 34 20.44 -1.71 6.92
CA ILE A 34 20.80 -3.13 7.07
C ILE A 34 19.61 -4.06 7.32
N HIS A 35 18.45 -3.50 7.66
CA HIS A 35 17.19 -4.23 7.87
C HIS A 35 16.17 -3.98 6.77
N TYR A 36 16.61 -3.55 5.59
CA TYR A 36 15.74 -3.49 4.41
C TYR A 36 15.02 -4.83 4.23
N CYS A 37 13.71 -4.78 3.95
CA CYS A 37 12.87 -5.96 3.90
C CYS A 37 13.42 -7.00 2.91
N VAL A 38 13.87 -8.14 3.44
CA VAL A 38 14.38 -9.26 2.64
C VAL A 38 13.34 -9.80 1.67
N GLY A 39 12.05 -9.69 2.01
CA GLY A 39 10.94 -10.11 1.19
C GLY A 39 10.45 -9.09 0.16
N ALA A 40 11.04 -7.88 0.08
CA ALA A 40 10.54 -6.83 -0.82
C ALA A 40 10.44 -7.26 -2.30
N PRO A 41 11.41 -8.03 -2.87
CA PRO A 41 11.27 -8.51 -4.25
C PRO A 41 10.09 -9.48 -4.42
N LEU A 42 9.90 -10.41 -3.49
CA LEU A 42 8.80 -11.38 -3.53
C LEU A 42 7.45 -10.68 -3.39
N ALA A 43 7.32 -9.78 -2.41
CA ALA A 43 6.10 -9.02 -2.20
C ALA A 43 5.69 -8.23 -3.46
N LYS A 44 6.65 -7.64 -4.18
CA LYS A 44 6.35 -6.93 -5.44
C LYS A 44 5.82 -7.87 -6.52
N VAL A 45 6.43 -9.05 -6.69
CA VAL A 45 5.96 -10.06 -7.65
C VAL A 45 4.55 -10.56 -7.28
N GLU A 46 4.29 -10.81 -6.00
CA GLU A 46 2.97 -11.23 -5.52
C GLU A 46 1.90 -10.16 -5.78
N LEU A 47 2.21 -8.88 -5.51
CA LEU A 47 1.29 -7.77 -5.77
C LEU A 47 1.03 -7.57 -7.26
N GLU A 48 2.06 -7.66 -8.10
CA GLU A 48 1.90 -7.58 -9.56
C GLU A 48 0.99 -8.70 -10.08
N ALA A 49 1.20 -9.93 -9.61
CA ALA A 49 0.37 -11.07 -9.99
C ALA A 49 -1.07 -10.89 -9.50
N ALA A 50 -1.27 -10.57 -8.22
CA ALA A 50 -2.59 -10.44 -7.60
C ALA A 50 -3.39 -9.29 -8.22
N TYR A 51 -2.84 -8.08 -8.24
CA TYR A 51 -3.53 -6.92 -8.82
C TYR A 51 -3.67 -7.03 -10.33
N GLY A 52 -2.69 -7.62 -11.03
CA GLY A 52 -2.79 -7.86 -12.46
C GLY A 52 -3.94 -8.81 -12.80
N VAL A 53 -4.15 -9.88 -12.02
CA VAL A 53 -5.31 -10.77 -12.20
C VAL A 53 -6.61 -10.04 -11.84
N PHE A 54 -6.64 -9.33 -10.72
CA PHE A 54 -7.81 -8.60 -10.26
C PHE A 54 -8.29 -7.59 -11.31
N ALA A 55 -7.40 -6.72 -11.79
CA ALA A 55 -7.72 -5.70 -12.80
C ALA A 55 -8.19 -6.29 -14.14
N ARG A 56 -7.78 -7.51 -14.50
CA ARG A 56 -8.24 -8.18 -15.73
C ARG A 56 -9.60 -8.88 -15.58
N ARG A 57 -9.96 -9.29 -14.36
CA ARG A 57 -11.16 -10.12 -14.10
C ARG A 57 -12.30 -9.37 -13.45
N VAL A 58 -12.02 -8.27 -12.76
CA VAL A 58 -13.00 -7.44 -12.06
C VAL A 58 -13.03 -6.09 -12.76
N ALA A 59 -14.10 -5.84 -13.50
CA ALA A 59 -14.27 -4.60 -14.26
C ALA A 59 -14.70 -3.43 -13.35
N GLU A 60 -15.62 -3.71 -12.42
CA GLU A 60 -16.19 -2.74 -11.50
C GLU A 60 -16.37 -3.39 -10.13
N PHE A 61 -16.09 -2.63 -9.07
CA PHE A 61 -16.29 -3.05 -7.69
C PHE A 61 -16.48 -1.81 -6.82
N GLU A 62 -17.22 -1.99 -5.72
CA GLU A 62 -17.43 -0.98 -4.70
C GLU A 62 -17.30 -1.63 -3.32
N LEU A 63 -17.07 -0.82 -2.28
CA LEU A 63 -17.11 -1.32 -0.91
C LEU A 63 -18.55 -1.62 -0.52
N ALA A 64 -18.81 -2.83 -0.02
CA ALA A 64 -20.14 -3.20 0.47
C ALA A 64 -20.60 -2.33 1.66
N GLU A 65 -19.66 -1.96 2.55
CA GLU A 65 -19.88 -1.08 3.70
C GLU A 65 -18.70 -0.12 3.88
N GLY A 66 -18.98 1.08 4.42
CA GLY A 66 -18.00 2.16 4.54
C GLY A 66 -17.07 2.10 5.76
N ASP A 67 -17.42 1.36 6.81
CA ASP A 67 -16.57 1.19 8.01
C ASP A 67 -15.98 -0.22 8.06
N LEU A 68 -14.71 -0.35 7.67
CA LEU A 68 -14.02 -1.64 7.61
C LEU A 68 -13.32 -1.94 8.94
N PRO A 69 -13.54 -3.11 9.56
CA PRO A 69 -12.97 -3.42 10.85
C PRO A 69 -11.44 -3.49 10.75
N ARG A 70 -10.75 -2.59 11.45
CA ARG A 70 -9.29 -2.51 11.42
C ARG A 70 -8.64 -3.60 12.24
N VAL A 71 -7.46 -4.04 11.82
CA VAL A 71 -6.58 -4.82 12.70
C VAL A 71 -6.11 -3.89 13.83
N PRO A 72 -6.29 -4.24 15.13
CA PRO A 72 -5.88 -3.39 16.24
C PRO A 72 -4.35 -3.46 16.44
N SER A 73 -3.60 -2.87 15.51
CA SER A 73 -2.14 -2.86 15.51
C SER A 73 -1.60 -1.49 15.08
N LEU A 74 -0.56 -1.04 15.77
CA LEU A 74 0.23 0.13 15.37
C LEU A 74 1.34 -0.23 14.36
N VAL A 75 1.62 -1.51 14.19
CA VAL A 75 2.69 -2.04 13.32
C VAL A 75 2.12 -2.49 11.98
N PHE A 76 1.01 -3.23 12.01
CA PHE A 76 0.36 -3.74 10.81
C PHE A 76 -0.88 -2.90 10.46
N ARG A 77 -0.82 -2.21 9.33
CA ARG A 77 -1.95 -1.46 8.77
C ARG A 77 -2.75 -2.36 7.84
N GLY A 78 -3.97 -2.73 8.24
CA GLY A 78 -4.86 -3.57 7.45
C GLY A 78 -6.28 -3.64 8.01
N VAL A 79 -7.16 -4.29 7.25
CA VAL A 79 -8.54 -4.60 7.65
C VAL A 79 -8.64 -6.08 8.00
N ARG A 80 -9.47 -6.43 8.99
CA ARG A 80 -9.74 -7.81 9.41
C ARG A 80 -10.61 -8.55 8.39
N SER A 81 -11.48 -7.82 7.71
CA SER A 81 -12.36 -8.33 6.64
C SER A 81 -12.62 -7.23 5.61
N LEU A 82 -12.75 -7.63 4.35
CA LEU A 82 -13.13 -6.79 3.22
C LEU A 82 -14.19 -7.57 2.42
N PRO A 83 -15.47 -7.47 2.81
CA PRO A 83 -16.57 -8.15 2.13
C PRO A 83 -16.89 -7.50 0.77
#